data_AF-A0A3D2G9P7-F1
#
_entry.id   AF-A0A3D2G9P7-F1
#
_cell.length_a   1.000
_cell.length_b   1.000
_cell.length_c   1.000
_cell.angle_alpha   90.00
_cell.angle_beta   90.00
_cell.angle_gamma   90.00
#
_symmetry.space_group_name_H-M   'P 1'
#
loop_
_entity.id
_entity.type
_entity.pdbx_description
1 polymer ?
#
loop_
_entity_poly.entity_id
_entity_poly.type
_entity_poly.pdbx_seq_one_letter_code
_entity_poly.pdbx_strand_id
1 'polypeptide(L)'
;DSHDTARFLHLCNNNKKKQHLAAAFQLLLPGMPMIYYGDEYAMPGANDPDCRRGMYWDEEYQDQEMFEWYKQLLHVRKEHTCIVDGELIDTIVKDEEETIVFIRKNGEETIALIFNCSSNAKEFNEYAQKYNLLRENVFDGKVEGLDAAVIVL
;
A
#
# COMPACT_ATOMS: atom_id res chain seq x y z
N ASP A 1 -2.11 -4.67 12.66
CA ASP A 1 -2.96 -5.26 13.73
C ASP A 1 -2.15 -6.34 14.44
N SER A 2 -2.75 -7.19 15.28
CA SER A 2 -2.07 -8.30 15.95
C SER A 2 -3.06 -9.29 16.56
N HIS A 3 -2.54 -10.29 17.27
CA HIS A 3 -3.30 -11.21 18.11
C HIS A 3 -4.10 -10.58 19.25
N ASP A 4 -3.86 -9.31 19.61
CA ASP A 4 -4.56 -8.60 20.69
C ASP A 4 -5.53 -7.52 20.17
N THR A 5 -5.74 -7.44 18.86
CA THR A 5 -6.65 -6.48 18.24
C THR A 5 -7.53 -7.17 17.21
N ALA A 6 -8.64 -6.54 16.83
CA ALA A 6 -9.36 -6.96 15.63
C ALA A 6 -8.46 -6.85 14.40
N ARG A 7 -8.69 -7.70 13.39
CA ARG A 7 -8.00 -7.60 12.11
C ARG A 7 -8.34 -6.28 11.42
N PHE A 8 -7.39 -5.69 10.70
CA PHE A 8 -7.58 -4.40 10.05
C PHE A 8 -8.72 -4.44 9.03
N LEU A 9 -8.87 -5.56 8.31
CA LEU A 9 -9.98 -5.76 7.39
C LEU A 9 -11.35 -5.67 8.09
N HIS A 10 -11.47 -6.22 9.30
CA HIS A 10 -12.69 -6.14 10.10
C HIS A 10 -12.97 -4.68 10.51
N LEU A 11 -11.96 -3.95 10.97
CA LEU A 11 -12.07 -2.53 11.28
C LEU A 11 -12.50 -1.69 10.06
N CYS A 12 -12.15 -2.15 8.86
CA CYS A 12 -12.56 -1.56 7.59
C CYS A 12 -13.95 -2.02 7.11
N ASN A 13 -14.75 -2.70 7.94
CA ASN A 13 -16.03 -3.30 7.56
C ASN A 13 -15.90 -4.24 6.33
N ASN A 14 -14.83 -5.02 6.29
CA ASN A 14 -14.45 -5.92 5.20
C ASN A 14 -14.21 -5.23 3.84
N ASN A 15 -13.92 -3.92 3.84
CA ASN A 15 -13.50 -3.21 2.64
C ASN A 15 -12.03 -3.51 2.31
N LYS A 16 -11.82 -4.43 1.37
CA LYS A 16 -10.49 -4.84 0.90
C LYS A 16 -9.67 -3.71 0.30
N LYS A 17 -10.28 -2.74 -0.38
CA LYS A 17 -9.55 -1.58 -0.94
C LYS A 17 -8.93 -0.72 0.16
N LYS A 18 -9.58 -0.59 1.32
CA LYS A 18 -8.96 0.10 2.46
C LYS A 18 -7.76 -0.66 3.02
N GLN A 19 -7.84 -2.00 3.09
CA GLN A 19 -6.69 -2.82 3.48
C GLN A 19 -5.55 -2.73 2.44
N HIS A 20 -5.89 -2.73 1.16
CA HIS A 20 -4.95 -2.57 0.04
C HIS A 20 -4.14 -1.27 0.19
N LEU A 21 -4.82 -0.14 0.42
CA LEU A 21 -4.16 1.14 0.68
C LEU A 21 -3.36 1.16 1.99
N ALA A 22 -3.89 0.57 3.06
CA ALA A 22 -3.19 0.50 4.35
C ALA A 22 -1.89 -0.32 4.25
N ALA A 23 -1.90 -1.42 3.50
CA ALA A 23 -0.71 -2.21 3.19
C ALA A 23 0.32 -1.36 2.43
N ALA A 24 -0.13 -0.53 1.48
CA ALA A 24 0.75 0.38 0.75
C ALA A 24 1.42 1.39 1.70
N PHE A 25 0.65 2.03 2.60
CA PHE A 25 1.23 2.91 3.61
C PHE A 25 2.25 2.19 4.50
N GLN A 26 1.92 1.00 4.98
CA GLN A 26 2.80 0.20 5.83
C GLN A 26 4.10 -0.20 5.13
N LEU A 27 4.03 -0.62 3.87
CA LEU A 27 5.14 -1.20 3.12
C LEU A 27 5.93 -0.19 2.28
N LEU A 28 5.40 1.01 2.05
CA LEU A 28 6.08 2.06 1.27
C LEU A 28 6.56 3.23 2.15
N LEU A 29 6.42 3.15 3.48
CA LEU A 29 6.98 4.13 4.40
C LEU A 29 8.16 3.57 5.21
N PRO A 30 9.01 4.44 5.80
CA PRO A 30 10.15 4.01 6.61
C PRO A 30 9.75 3.19 7.82
N GLY A 31 10.66 2.33 8.26
CA GLY A 31 10.51 1.52 9.46
C GLY A 31 10.56 0.02 9.17
N MET A 32 10.16 -0.76 10.16
CA MET A 32 10.12 -2.22 10.09
C MET A 32 8.65 -2.67 10.03
N PRO A 33 8.10 -2.94 8.83
CA PRO A 33 6.71 -3.37 8.71
C PRO A 33 6.51 -4.75 9.32
N MET A 34 5.31 -4.99 9.88
CA MET A 34 4.91 -6.27 10.45
C MET A 34 3.54 -6.67 9.88
N ILE A 35 3.48 -7.84 9.26
CA ILE A 35 2.25 -8.40 8.68
C ILE A 35 1.76 -9.49 9.63
N TYR A 36 0.51 -9.40 10.09
CA TYR A 36 -0.10 -10.44 10.90
C TYR A 36 -0.63 -11.55 10.00
N TYR A 37 -0.31 -12.81 10.32
CA TYR A 37 -0.53 -13.94 9.41
C TYR A 37 -1.95 -13.96 8.84
N GLY A 38 -2.07 -14.12 7.53
CA GLY A 38 -3.35 -14.18 6.84
C GLY A 38 -3.90 -12.83 6.37
N ASP A 39 -3.33 -11.71 6.80
CA ASP A 39 -3.70 -10.39 6.27
C ASP A 39 -3.40 -10.30 4.77
N GLU A 40 -2.32 -10.92 4.33
CA GLU A 40 -1.94 -11.06 2.91
C GLU A 40 -2.99 -11.79 2.08
N TYR A 41 -3.87 -12.58 2.71
CA TYR A 41 -5.01 -13.25 2.07
C TYR A 41 -6.35 -12.62 2.45
N ALA A 42 -6.34 -11.39 3.00
CA ALA A 42 -7.54 -10.69 3.45
C ALA A 42 -8.39 -11.52 4.45
N MET A 43 -7.73 -12.19 5.40
CA MET A 43 -8.44 -12.93 6.45
C MET A 43 -9.29 -11.98 7.32
N PRO A 44 -10.59 -12.27 7.53
CA PRO A 44 -11.42 -11.51 8.45
C PRO A 44 -11.23 -11.97 9.90
N GLY A 45 -11.58 -11.10 10.85
CA GLY A 45 -11.61 -11.45 12.27
C GLY A 45 -11.90 -10.24 13.15
N ALA A 46 -12.93 -10.34 13.99
CA ALA A 46 -13.19 -9.36 15.05
C ALA A 46 -12.10 -9.41 16.12
N ASN A 47 -12.32 -8.77 17.28
CA ASN A 47 -11.34 -8.80 18.37
C ASN A 47 -11.16 -10.22 18.95
N ASP A 48 -10.16 -10.41 19.83
CA ASP A 48 -9.86 -11.69 20.49
C ASP A 48 -11.16 -12.37 21.00
N PRO A 49 -11.39 -13.66 20.68
CA PRO A 49 -10.51 -14.62 19.99
C PRO A 49 -10.65 -14.69 18.47
N ASP A 50 -11.53 -13.90 17.87
CA ASP A 50 -11.86 -14.04 16.45
C ASP A 50 -10.71 -13.61 15.51
N CYS A 51 -9.76 -12.79 15.99
CA CYS A 51 -8.54 -12.46 15.25
C CYS A 51 -7.53 -13.62 15.17
N ARG A 52 -7.77 -14.74 15.88
CA ARG A 52 -6.86 -15.89 16.01
C ARG A 52 -7.35 -17.13 15.25
N ARG A 53 -8.12 -16.94 14.17
CA ARG A 53 -8.62 -18.03 13.30
C ARG A 53 -7.48 -18.85 12.69
N GLY A 54 -7.78 -20.10 12.35
CA GLY A 54 -6.85 -20.95 11.58
C GLY A 54 -6.51 -20.32 10.23
N MET A 55 -5.26 -20.44 9.82
CA MET A 55 -4.76 -19.94 8.54
C MET A 55 -5.46 -20.60 7.35
N TYR A 56 -5.69 -19.84 6.28
CA TYR A 56 -6.25 -20.33 5.03
C TYR A 56 -5.17 -21.01 4.19
N TRP A 57 -5.03 -22.34 4.35
CA TRP A 57 -4.09 -23.14 3.57
C TRP A 57 -4.66 -23.61 2.24
N ASP A 58 -5.97 -23.86 2.16
CA ASP A 58 -6.61 -24.22 0.91
C ASP A 58 -6.79 -22.97 0.03
N GLU A 59 -6.31 -23.04 -1.21
CA GLU A 59 -6.28 -21.91 -2.16
C GLU A 59 -7.67 -21.31 -2.41
N GLU A 60 -8.75 -22.09 -2.25
CA GLU A 60 -10.12 -21.62 -2.44
C GLU A 60 -10.54 -20.52 -1.44
N TYR A 61 -9.88 -20.43 -0.29
CA TYR A 61 -10.13 -19.39 0.72
C TYR A 61 -9.16 -18.22 0.64
N GLN A 62 -8.13 -18.31 -0.20
CA GLN A 62 -7.08 -17.30 -0.30
C GLN A 62 -7.46 -16.18 -1.27
N ASP A 63 -7.37 -14.93 -0.82
CA ASP A 63 -7.44 -13.78 -1.71
C ASP A 63 -6.11 -13.60 -2.46
N GLN A 64 -6.03 -14.15 -3.67
CA GLN A 64 -4.82 -14.09 -4.49
C GLN A 64 -4.50 -12.67 -4.98
N GLU A 65 -5.50 -11.81 -5.15
CA GLU A 65 -5.28 -10.42 -5.57
C GLU A 65 -4.58 -9.63 -4.45
N MET A 66 -5.05 -9.79 -3.21
CA MET A 66 -4.39 -9.22 -2.03
C MET A 66 -2.97 -9.79 -1.87
N PHE A 67 -2.80 -11.10 -2.06
CA PHE A 67 -1.49 -11.72 -1.91
C PHE A 67 -0.46 -11.18 -2.91
N GLU A 68 -0.84 -11.10 -4.19
CA GLU A 68 0.02 -10.52 -5.23
C GLU A 68 0.28 -9.02 -4.98
N TRP A 69 -0.69 -8.28 -4.44
CA TRP A 69 -0.47 -6.90 -4.03
C TRP A 69 0.60 -6.77 -2.94
N TYR A 70 0.51 -7.57 -1.87
CA TYR A 70 1.52 -7.59 -0.81
C TYR A 70 2.91 -7.98 -1.35
N LYS A 71 2.96 -8.97 -2.25
CA LYS A 71 4.22 -9.37 -2.92
C LYS A 71 4.80 -8.23 -3.73
N GLN A 72 4.00 -7.51 -4.51
CA GLN A 72 4.47 -6.38 -5.31
C GLN A 72 5.02 -5.25 -4.42
N LEU A 73 4.29 -4.91 -3.35
CA LEU A 73 4.75 -3.90 -2.39
C LEU A 73 6.08 -4.29 -1.73
N LEU A 74 6.22 -5.55 -1.30
CA LEU A 74 7.45 -6.06 -0.72
C LEU A 74 8.61 -6.09 -1.74
N HIS A 75 8.33 -6.46 -2.99
CA HIS A 75 9.31 -6.45 -4.06
C HIS A 75 9.84 -5.03 -4.29
N VAL A 76 8.95 -4.06 -4.51
CA VAL A 76 9.33 -2.66 -4.71
C VAL A 76 10.08 -2.09 -3.49
N ARG A 77 9.61 -2.36 -2.26
CA ARG A 77 10.32 -1.95 -1.03
C ARG A 77 11.75 -2.49 -0.97
N LYS A 78 11.94 -3.74 -1.41
CA LYS A 78 13.24 -4.43 -1.33
C LYS A 78 14.23 -3.91 -2.37
N GLU A 79 13.76 -3.69 -3.61
CA GLU A 79 14.63 -3.26 -4.71
C GLU A 79 14.96 -1.76 -4.65
N HIS A 80 14.09 -0.94 -4.07
CA HIS A 80 14.24 0.52 -4.02
C HIS A 80 14.51 0.99 -2.58
N THR A 81 15.80 1.02 -2.21
CA THR A 81 16.23 1.41 -0.86
C THR A 81 15.78 2.81 -0.47
N CYS A 82 15.56 3.69 -1.45
CA CYS A 82 15.07 5.07 -1.26
C CYS A 82 13.74 5.14 -0.48
N ILE A 83 12.90 4.10 -0.57
CA ILE A 83 11.68 3.96 0.23
C ILE A 83 12.00 3.95 1.73
N VAL A 84 13.06 3.27 2.12
CA VAL A 84 13.46 3.07 3.52
C VAL A 84 14.42 4.18 3.96
N ASP A 85 15.55 4.34 3.26
CA ASP A 85 16.67 5.19 3.67
C ASP A 85 16.67 6.60 3.05
N GLY A 86 15.86 6.82 2.02
CA GLY A 86 15.84 8.11 1.32
C GLY A 86 15.38 9.24 2.22
N GLU A 87 15.94 10.43 2.03
CA GLU A 87 15.49 11.63 2.72
C GLU A 87 14.14 12.06 2.18
N LEU A 88 13.23 12.46 3.07
CA LEU A 88 11.95 13.07 2.68
C LEU A 88 12.23 14.52 2.25
N ILE A 89 12.16 14.80 0.96
CA ILE A 89 12.50 16.12 0.40
C ILE A 89 11.28 17.00 0.14
N ASP A 90 10.10 16.40 -0.05
CA ASP A 90 8.86 17.14 -0.21
C ASP A 90 7.63 16.33 0.25
N THR A 91 6.55 17.04 0.58
CA THR A 91 5.28 16.46 0.99
C THR A 91 4.13 17.32 0.46
N ILE A 92 3.29 16.72 -0.38
CA ILE A 92 2.14 17.39 -0.99
C ILE A 92 0.89 16.70 -0.44
N VAL A 93 0.09 17.44 0.33
CA VAL A 93 -1.17 16.95 0.90
C VAL A 93 -2.30 17.85 0.43
N LYS A 94 -3.38 17.25 -0.08
CA LYS A 94 -4.59 17.96 -0.49
C LYS A 94 -5.78 17.35 0.22
N ASP A 95 -6.21 17.99 1.32
CA ASP A 95 -7.29 17.48 2.18
C ASP A 95 -8.61 17.33 1.41
N GLU A 96 -8.97 18.32 0.58
CA GLU A 96 -10.20 18.30 -0.23
C GLU A 96 -10.22 17.16 -1.25
N GLU A 97 -9.05 16.72 -1.70
CA GLU A 97 -8.88 15.62 -2.65
C GLU A 97 -8.59 14.28 -1.95
N GLU A 98 -8.36 14.28 -0.63
CA GLU A 98 -7.90 13.16 0.18
C GLU A 98 -6.66 12.46 -0.43
N THR A 99 -5.67 13.26 -0.84
CA THR A 99 -4.42 12.73 -1.45
C THR A 99 -3.18 13.14 -0.66
N ILE A 100 -2.20 12.24 -0.65
CA ILE A 100 -0.91 12.41 -0.01
C ILE A 100 0.17 11.97 -1.00
N VAL A 101 1.18 12.82 -1.21
CA VAL A 101 2.38 12.48 -1.98
C VAL A 101 3.61 12.77 -1.14
N PHE A 102 4.47 11.78 -1.00
CA PHE A 102 5.80 11.94 -0.41
C PHE A 102 6.86 11.84 -1.51
N ILE A 103 7.78 12.80 -1.55
CA ILE A 103 8.94 12.70 -2.45
C ILE A 103 10.15 12.34 -1.61
N ARG A 104 10.76 11.20 -1.92
CA ARG A 104 11.96 10.68 -1.25
C ARG A 104 13.13 10.66 -2.20
N LYS A 105 14.33 10.91 -1.68
CA LYS A 105 15.56 10.91 -2.47
C LYS A 105 16.71 10.28 -1.71
N ASN A 106 17.50 9.46 -2.38
CA ASN A 106 18.81 9.05 -1.90
C ASN A 106 19.89 9.35 -2.98
N GLY A 107 21.06 8.74 -2.86
CA GLY A 107 22.16 8.95 -3.81
C GLY A 107 21.92 8.38 -5.22
N GLU A 108 20.95 7.49 -5.38
CA GLU A 108 20.73 6.71 -6.61
C GLU A 108 19.45 7.14 -7.34
N GLU A 109 18.38 7.42 -6.60
CA GLU A 109 17.05 7.66 -7.18
C GLU A 109 16.25 8.72 -6.41
N THR A 110 15.25 9.27 -7.09
CA THR A 110 14.20 10.08 -6.49
C THR A 110 12.86 9.44 -6.81
N ILE A 111 12.02 9.21 -5.80
CA ILE A 111 10.75 8.52 -5.93
C ILE A 111 9.63 9.38 -5.35
N ALA A 112 8.51 9.49 -6.07
CA ALA A 112 7.24 9.94 -5.52
C ALA A 112 6.37 8.75 -5.09
N LEU A 113 5.95 8.75 -3.82
CA LEU A 113 5.01 7.82 -3.24
C LEU A 113 3.64 8.50 -3.20
N ILE A 114 2.72 8.06 -4.04
CA ILE A 114 1.40 8.66 -4.19
C ILE A 114 0.37 7.76 -3.50
N PHE A 115 -0.46 8.35 -2.63
CA PHE A 115 -1.56 7.67 -1.95
C PHE A 115 -2.87 8.42 -2.21
N ASN A 116 -3.82 7.76 -2.86
CA ASN A 116 -5.17 8.27 -3.04
C ASN A 116 -6.08 7.67 -1.96
N CYS A 117 -6.37 8.45 -0.92
CA CYS A 117 -7.23 8.05 0.19
C CYS A 117 -8.72 8.27 -0.12
N SER A 118 -9.05 8.94 -1.22
CA SER A 118 -10.43 9.16 -1.63
C SER A 118 -11.05 7.90 -2.22
N SER A 119 -12.39 7.89 -2.29
CA SER A 119 -13.15 6.82 -2.94
C SER A 119 -13.16 6.92 -4.48
N ASN A 120 -12.65 8.02 -5.04
CA ASN A 120 -12.68 8.30 -6.48
C ASN A 120 -11.27 8.31 -7.05
N ALA A 121 -11.13 8.07 -8.35
CA ALA A 121 -9.84 8.26 -8.98
C ALA A 121 -9.41 9.73 -8.97
N LYS A 122 -8.10 9.97 -8.89
CA LYS A 122 -7.49 11.29 -8.88
C LYS A 122 -6.37 11.38 -9.92
N GLU A 123 -6.22 12.58 -10.46
CA GLU A 123 -5.24 12.90 -11.49
C GLU A 123 -3.97 13.50 -10.88
N PHE A 124 -2.85 13.07 -11.43
CA PHE A 124 -1.46 13.31 -11.03
C PHE A 124 -0.63 13.54 -12.30
N ASN A 125 -1.14 14.41 -13.18
CA ASN A 125 -0.63 14.65 -14.53
C ASN A 125 0.83 15.07 -14.56
N GLU A 126 1.33 15.74 -13.52
CA GLU A 126 2.73 16.11 -13.37
C GLU A 126 3.67 14.90 -13.29
N TYR A 127 3.15 13.72 -12.97
CA TYR A 127 3.86 12.45 -12.93
C TYR A 127 3.61 11.56 -14.16
N ALA A 128 2.70 11.93 -15.06
CA ALA A 128 2.39 11.16 -16.25
C ALA A 128 3.64 10.91 -17.11
N GLN A 129 3.65 9.80 -17.83
CA GLN A 129 4.76 9.32 -18.68
C GLN A 129 6.03 8.87 -17.93
N LYS A 130 6.07 9.01 -16.60
CA LYS A 130 7.13 8.42 -15.77
C LYS A 130 6.85 6.93 -15.51
N TYR A 131 7.85 6.20 -15.00
CA TYR A 131 7.70 4.77 -14.73
C TYR A 131 7.05 4.52 -13.36
N ASN A 132 6.02 3.68 -13.33
CA ASN A 132 5.33 3.26 -12.10
C ASN A 132 5.83 1.87 -11.67
N LEU A 133 6.49 1.81 -10.52
CA LEU A 133 7.10 0.58 -9.98
C LEU A 133 6.06 -0.44 -9.49
N LEU A 134 4.88 0.01 -9.04
CA LEU A 134 3.83 -0.92 -8.56
C LEU A 134 3.10 -1.63 -9.70
N ARG A 135 3.11 -1.04 -10.90
CA ARG A 135 2.38 -1.56 -12.08
C ARG A 135 3.32 -1.95 -13.23
N GLU A 136 4.62 -1.73 -13.06
CA GLU A 136 5.69 -2.04 -14.01
C GLU A 136 5.46 -1.47 -15.42
N ASN A 137 4.85 -0.29 -15.48
CA ASN A 137 4.45 0.34 -16.73
C ASN A 137 4.65 1.86 -16.71
N VAL A 138 4.39 2.49 -17.86
CA VAL A 138 4.34 3.95 -17.96
C VAL A 138 3.08 4.44 -17.26
N PHE A 139 3.25 5.39 -16.32
CA PHE A 139 2.17 5.98 -15.56
C PHE A 139 1.30 6.85 -16.45
N ASP A 140 0.00 6.58 -16.45
CA ASP A 140 -1.00 7.32 -17.22
C ASP A 140 -1.40 8.66 -16.60
N GLY A 141 -0.95 8.93 -15.37
CA GLY A 141 -1.30 10.13 -14.62
C GLY A 141 -2.44 9.91 -13.62
N LYS A 142 -2.99 8.69 -13.49
CA LYS A 142 -4.19 8.45 -12.70
C LYS A 142 -3.94 7.41 -11.61
N VAL A 143 -4.44 7.68 -10.40
CA VAL A 143 -4.49 6.69 -9.31
C VAL A 143 -5.93 6.44 -8.95
N GLU A 144 -6.35 5.18 -8.97
CA GLU A 144 -7.71 4.77 -8.60
C GLU A 144 -8.01 5.05 -7.12
N GLY A 145 -9.29 5.11 -6.75
CA GLY A 145 -9.70 5.37 -5.38
C GLY A 145 -9.23 4.26 -4.43
N LEU A 146 -8.69 4.65 -3.26
CA LEU A 146 -8.09 3.77 -2.27
C LEU A 146 -6.92 2.93 -2.84
N ASP A 147 -6.06 3.57 -3.63
CA ASP A 147 -4.90 2.94 -4.27
C ASP A 147 -3.64 3.81 -4.14
N ALA A 148 -2.50 3.27 -4.54
CA ALA A 148 -1.20 3.91 -4.49
C ALA A 148 -0.42 3.77 -5.80
N ALA A 149 0.56 4.65 -6.00
CA ALA A 149 1.54 4.55 -7.07
C ALA A 149 2.94 4.92 -6.54
N VAL A 150 3.97 4.32 -7.15
CA VAL A 150 5.38 4.60 -6.83
C VAL A 150 6.06 5.02 -8.12
N ILE A 151 6.38 6.30 -8.24
CA ILE A 151 6.85 6.89 -9.49
C ILE A 151 8.32 7.26 -9.38
N VAL A 152 9.14 6.80 -10.32
CA VAL A 152 10.55 7.24 -10.44
C VAL A 152 10.59 8.61 -11.09
N LEU A 153 11.25 9.58 -10.45
CA LEU A 153 11.34 10.98 -10.87
C LEU A 153 12.60 11.32 -11.67
#